data_AF-A0A7S1HGX5-F1
#
_entry.id   AF-A0A7S1HGX5-F1
#
_cell.length_a   1.000
_cell.length_b   1.000
_cell.length_c   1.000
_cell.angle_alpha   90.00
_cell.angle_beta   90.00
_cell.angle_gamma   90.00
#
_symmetry.space_group_name_H-M   'P 1'
#
loop_
_entity.id
_entity.type
_entity.pdbx_description
1 polymer ?
#
loop_
_entity_poly.entity_id
_entity_poly.type
_entity_poly.pdbx_seq_one_letter_code
_entity_poly.pdbx_strand_id
1 'polypeptide(L)'
;FNTSGLACLPVTCPTPVSVPNAFNTSGPALHMGRVNYSCGVGFRHRGGCGREFEVECVDGQYVFPAPPHLMCVAMSCASLNTSLHPNAETSPPPPPPPP
;
A
#
# COMPACT_ATOMS: atom_id res chain seq x y z
N PHE A 1 37.78 -14.59 25.32
CA PHE A 1 36.43 -14.05 25.10
C PHE A 1 35.64 -15.06 24.30
N ASN A 2 34.77 -15.84 24.96
CA ASN A 2 33.88 -16.78 24.28
C ASN A 2 32.64 -16.01 23.79
N THR A 3 32.71 -15.44 22.60
CA THR A 3 31.56 -14.83 21.94
C THR A 3 30.80 -15.94 21.21
N SER A 4 30.04 -16.73 21.97
CA SER A 4 28.98 -17.55 21.40
C SER A 4 28.00 -16.61 20.69
N GLY A 5 28.03 -16.66 19.37
CA GLY A 5 27.39 -15.69 18.48
C GLY A 5 25.87 -15.67 18.64
N LEU A 6 25.37 -14.66 19.34
CA LEU A 6 24.04 -14.11 19.08
C LEU A 6 24.13 -13.38 17.73
N ALA A 7 24.17 -14.14 16.64
CA ALA A 7 23.93 -13.59 15.32
C ALA A 7 22.44 -13.17 15.30
N CYS A 8 22.19 -11.87 15.31
CA CYS A 8 20.86 -11.34 15.03
C CYS A 8 20.57 -11.62 13.55
N LEU A 9 19.94 -12.76 13.25
CA LEU A 9 19.45 -13.03 11.91
C LEU A 9 18.32 -12.04 11.61
N PRO A 10 18.30 -11.42 10.42
CA PRO A 10 17.20 -10.56 10.03
C PRO A 10 15.91 -11.39 10.00
N VAL A 11 14.91 -10.95 10.76
CA VAL A 11 13.58 -11.56 10.71
C VAL A 11 12.93 -11.14 9.39
N THR A 12 12.60 -12.11 8.55
CA THR A 12 11.88 -11.86 7.30
C THR A 12 10.39 -12.08 7.54
N CYS A 13 9.55 -11.14 7.13
CA CYS A 13 8.11 -11.38 7.13
C CYS A 13 7.76 -12.47 6.11
N PRO A 14 6.68 -13.24 6.38
CA PRO A 14 6.17 -14.19 5.42
C PRO A 14 5.74 -13.48 4.14
N THR A 15 5.47 -14.25 3.09
CA THR A 15 4.92 -13.68 1.85
C THR A 15 3.67 -12.87 2.19
N PRO A 16 3.62 -11.58 1.79
CA PRO A 16 2.51 -10.70 2.07
C PRO A 16 1.19 -11.31 1.61
N VAL A 17 0.18 -11.24 2.46
CA VAL A 17 -1.13 -11.85 2.19
C VAL A 17 -1.79 -11.20 1.00
N SER A 18 -2.44 -12.00 0.16
CA SER A 18 -3.26 -11.48 -0.94
C SER A 18 -4.50 -10.80 -0.39
N VAL A 19 -4.61 -9.50 -0.65
CA VAL A 19 -5.79 -8.71 -0.30
C VAL A 19 -6.77 -8.75 -1.47
N PRO A 20 -8.05 -9.08 -1.25
CA PRO A 20 -9.03 -9.08 -2.34
C PRO A 20 -9.18 -7.67 -2.92
N ASN A 21 -9.15 -7.59 -4.25
CA ASN A 21 -9.16 -6.34 -5.01
C ASN A 21 -7.97 -5.41 -4.70
N ALA A 22 -6.85 -5.95 -4.21
CA ALA A 22 -5.58 -5.25 -4.14
C ALA A 22 -4.47 -6.11 -4.74
N PHE A 23 -3.45 -5.41 -5.24
CA PHE A 23 -2.23 -6.00 -5.75
C PHE A 23 -1.10 -5.53 -4.87
N ASN A 24 -0.29 -6.47 -4.44
CA ASN A 24 0.95 -6.12 -3.78
C ASN A 24 2.01 -5.78 -4.84
N THR A 25 2.59 -4.59 -4.72
CA THR A 25 3.60 -4.07 -5.63
C THR A 25 5.03 -4.37 -5.18
N SER A 26 5.19 -4.87 -3.95
CA SER A 26 6.48 -5.14 -3.31
C SER A 26 6.52 -6.56 -2.76
N GLY A 27 7.64 -7.26 -2.90
CA GLY A 27 7.80 -8.63 -2.40
C GLY A 27 7.76 -8.74 -0.87
N PRO A 28 8.21 -9.88 -0.30
CA PRO A 28 8.38 -10.00 1.14
C PRO A 28 9.34 -8.93 1.68
N ALA A 29 9.02 -8.41 2.86
CA ALA A 29 9.82 -7.39 3.54
C ALA A 29 10.58 -7.99 4.73
N LEU A 30 11.74 -7.42 5.04
CA LEU A 30 12.48 -7.71 6.27
C LEU A 30 11.87 -6.92 7.44
N HIS A 31 12.26 -7.26 8.67
CA HIS A 31 11.95 -6.49 9.87
C HIS A 31 12.24 -4.99 9.67
N MET A 32 11.30 -4.13 10.06
CA MET A 32 11.27 -2.68 9.81
C MET A 32 11.15 -2.29 8.32
N GLY A 33 10.91 -3.25 7.43
CA GLY A 33 10.61 -3.03 6.02
C GLY A 33 9.13 -2.80 5.77
N ARG A 34 8.81 -2.18 4.64
CA ARG A 34 7.44 -1.88 4.23
C ARG A 34 7.07 -2.58 2.94
N VAL A 35 5.79 -2.90 2.84
CA VAL A 35 5.17 -3.50 1.66
C VAL A 35 4.05 -2.59 1.20
N ASN A 36 4.10 -2.20 -0.07
CA ASN A 36 3.15 -1.31 -0.69
C ASN A 36 2.07 -2.10 -1.46
N TYR A 37 0.82 -1.83 -1.12
CA TYR A 37 -0.34 -2.40 -1.76
C TYR A 37 -1.09 -1.32 -2.53
N SER A 38 -1.64 -1.72 -3.68
CA SER A 38 -2.47 -0.87 -4.52
C SER A 38 -3.81 -1.54 -4.76
N CYS A 39 -4.91 -0.92 -4.34
CA CYS A 39 -6.25 -1.36 -4.69
C CYS A 39 -6.45 -1.30 -6.21
N GLY A 40 -7.17 -2.29 -6.74
CA GLY A 40 -7.56 -2.32 -8.14
C GLY A 40 -8.44 -1.15 -8.54
N VAL A 41 -8.53 -0.91 -9.84
CA VAL A 41 -9.33 0.18 -10.41
C VAL A 41 -10.78 0.07 -9.93
N GLY A 42 -11.32 1.17 -9.40
CA GLY A 42 -12.67 1.22 -8.82
C GLY A 42 -12.75 0.80 -7.35
N PHE A 43 -11.62 0.47 -6.70
CA PHE A 43 -11.55 0.12 -5.28
C PHE A 43 -10.61 1.05 -4.50
N ARG A 44 -10.86 1.19 -3.20
CA ARG A 44 -10.09 2.04 -2.27
C ARG A 44 -9.91 1.35 -0.93
N HIS A 45 -8.93 1.78 -0.15
CA HIS A 45 -8.72 1.27 1.21
C HIS A 45 -9.94 1.56 2.11
N ARG A 46 -10.42 0.56 2.86
CA ARG A 46 -11.52 0.73 3.82
C ARG A 46 -11.08 1.66 4.96
N GLY A 47 -11.46 2.94 4.88
CA GLY A 47 -11.10 3.98 5.83
C GLY A 47 -10.33 5.16 5.24
N GLY A 48 -10.07 5.16 3.92
CA GLY A 48 -9.47 6.28 3.20
C GLY A 48 -10.03 6.48 1.81
N CYS A 49 -9.57 7.53 1.13
CA CYS A 49 -9.87 7.77 -0.29
C CYS A 49 -8.74 7.30 -1.22
N GLY A 50 -7.61 6.86 -0.65
CA GLY A 50 -6.46 6.36 -1.40
C GLY A 50 -6.65 4.92 -1.89
N ARG A 51 -6.02 4.63 -3.03
CA ARG A 51 -5.80 3.27 -3.55
C ARG A 51 -4.52 2.63 -3.00
N GLU A 52 -3.54 3.44 -2.64
CA GLU A 52 -2.26 2.98 -2.11
C GLU A 52 -2.31 2.91 -0.59
N PHE A 53 -1.72 1.87 -0.01
CA PHE A 53 -1.46 1.77 1.42
C PHE A 53 -0.22 0.89 1.66
N GLU A 54 0.53 1.23 2.70
CA GLU A 54 1.71 0.49 3.11
C GLU A 54 1.39 -0.34 4.37
N VAL A 55 2.01 -1.51 4.48
CA VAL A 55 2.06 -2.29 5.73
C VAL A 55 3.52 -2.42 6.17
N GLU A 56 3.75 -2.36 7.46
CA GLU A 56 5.10 -2.49 8.02
C GLU A 56 5.32 -3.89 8.59
N CYS A 57 6.49 -4.46 8.35
CA CYS A 57 6.89 -5.73 8.93
C CYS A 57 7.54 -5.49 10.30
N VAL A 58 6.84 -5.83 11.37
CA VAL A 58 7.36 -5.73 12.74
C VAL A 58 7.35 -7.11 13.38
N ASP A 59 8.52 -7.56 13.80
CA ASP A 59 8.73 -8.87 14.44
C ASP A 59 8.22 -10.09 13.63
N GLY A 60 8.27 -10.00 12.29
CA GLY A 60 7.75 -11.05 11.41
C GLY A 60 6.24 -11.00 11.16
N GLN A 61 5.55 -10.00 11.71
CA GLN A 61 4.13 -9.76 11.53
C GLN A 61 3.90 -8.46 10.75
N TYR A 62 2.99 -8.47 9.77
CA TYR A 62 2.56 -7.23 9.13
C TYR A 62 1.62 -6.45 10.05
N VAL A 63 2.06 -5.28 10.47
CA VAL A 63 1.31 -4.35 11.30
C VAL A 63 0.85 -3.16 10.47
N PHE A 64 -0.41 -2.82 10.68
CA PHE A 64 -1.17 -1.67 10.19
C PHE A 64 -1.07 -1.29 8.68
N PRO A 65 -2.18 -1.39 7.91
CA PRO A 65 -3.41 -2.08 8.30
C PRO A 65 -3.15 -3.59 8.39
N ALA A 66 -3.57 -4.21 9.49
CA ALA A 66 -3.38 -5.65 9.68
C ALA A 66 -4.45 -6.43 8.89
N PRO A 67 -4.17 -7.67 8.43
CA PRO A 67 -5.11 -8.50 7.66
C PRO A 67 -6.18 -9.19 8.53
N PRO A 68 -7.01 -8.39 9.22
CA PRO A 68 -8.42 -8.47 8.84
C PRO A 68 -9.04 -7.12 8.46
N HIS A 69 -8.33 -6.01 8.65
CA HIS A 69 -8.77 -4.66 8.26
C HIS A 69 -8.18 -4.21 6.92
N LEU A 70 -7.19 -4.94 6.41
CA LEU A 70 -6.58 -4.75 5.10
C LEU A 70 -7.53 -5.19 3.99
N MET A 71 -8.45 -4.31 3.59
CA MET A 71 -9.44 -4.62 2.55
C MET A 71 -9.75 -3.42 1.65
N CYS A 72 -9.83 -3.70 0.35
CA CYS A 72 -10.21 -2.74 -0.68
C CYS A 72 -11.72 -2.83 -0.93
N VAL A 73 -12.43 -1.73 -0.76
CA VAL A 73 -13.88 -1.60 -0.98
C VAL A 73 -14.15 -0.77 -2.22
N ALA A 74 -15.27 -1.01 -2.91
CA ALA A 74 -15.63 -0.24 -4.09
C ALA A 74 -15.70 1.27 -3.77
N MET A 75 -15.18 2.10 -4.67
CA MET A 75 -15.36 3.54 -4.60
C MET A 75 -16.85 3.83 -4.85
N SER A 76 -17.51 4.44 -3.87
CA SER A 76 -18.81 5.05 -4.11
C SER A 76 -18.59 6.46 -4.67
N CYS A 77 -19.33 6.84 -5.72
CA CYS A 77 -19.28 8.20 -6.30
C CYS A 77 -19.51 9.32 -5.27
N ALA A 78 -20.10 9.01 -4.11
CA ALA A 78 -20.38 9.95 -3.03
C ALA A 78 -19.18 10.26 -2.11
N SER A 79 -18.06 9.56 -2.26
CA SER A 79 -16.93 9.65 -1.31
C SER A 79 -15.67 10.29 -1.89
N LEU A 80 -15.82 11.05 -2.97
CA LEU A 80 -14.85 12.07 -3.37
C LEU A 80 -14.98 13.26 -2.41
N ASN A 81 -14.66 13.07 -1.13
CA ASN A 81 -14.36 14.21 -0.29
C ASN A 81 -12.94 14.65 -0.66
N THR A 82 -12.88 15.63 -1.54
CA THR A 82 -11.70 16.37 -2.03
C THR A 82 -11.03 17.16 -0.92
N SER A 83 -10.57 16.49 0.14
CA SER A 83 -9.78 17.11 1.18
C SER A 83 -8.29 16.74 1.03
N LEU A 84 -7.63 17.53 0.18
CA LEU A 84 -6.22 17.94 0.25
C LEU A 84 -5.12 16.90 -0.04
N HIS A 85 -4.85 16.70 -1.34
CA HIS A 85 -3.48 16.76 -1.84
C HIS A 85 -3.50 17.56 -3.16
N PRO A 86 -2.88 18.75 -3.24
CA PRO A 86 -2.90 19.60 -4.43
C PRO A 86 -1.96 19.07 -5.51
N ASN A 87 -2.25 17.91 -6.11
CA ASN A 87 -1.59 17.47 -7.35
C ASN A 87 -2.34 16.31 -8.03
N ALA A 88 -3.63 16.48 -8.32
CA ALA A 88 -4.30 15.67 -9.32
C ALA A 88 -4.91 16.61 -10.38
N GLU A 89 -4.26 16.60 -11.54
CA GLU A 89 -4.76 17.05 -12.84
C GLU A 89 -4.85 18.56 -13.11
N THR A 90 -3.87 19.06 -13.89
CA THR A 90 -4.16 20.05 -14.93
C THR A 90 -3.16 19.87 -16.08
N SER A 91 -3.22 18.74 -16.77
CA SER A 91 -2.61 18.67 -18.11
C SER A 91 -3.46 19.54 -19.04
N PRO A 92 -2.87 20.51 -19.77
CA PRO A 92 -3.62 21.31 -20.73
C PRO A 92 -4.15 20.45 -21.88
N PRO A 93 -5.30 20.79 -22.48
CA PRO A 93 -5.80 20.09 -23.66
C PRO A 93 -4.79 20.20 -24.83
N PRO A 94 -4.71 19.18 -25.70
CA PRO A 94 -3.84 19.25 -26.88
C PRO A 94 -4.27 20.40 -27.81
N PRO A 95 -3.32 21.06 -28.50
CA PRO A 95 -3.64 22.14 -29.43
C PRO A 95 -4.45 21.61 -30.63
N PRO A 96 -5.33 22.44 -31.22
CA PRO A 96 -6.08 22.05 -32.41
C PRO A 96 -5.15 21.84 -33.61
N PRO A 97 -5.52 20.93 -34.55
CA PRO A 97 -4.72 20.70 -35.75
C PRO A 97 -4.70 21.96 -36.66
N PRO A 98 -3.60 22.19 -37.40
CA PRO A 98 -3.50 23.32 -38.34
C PRO A 98 -4.47 23.15 -39.54
N PRO A 99 -4.86 24.27 -40.18
CA PRO A 99 -5.82 24.28 -41.30
C PRO A 99 -5.26 23.66 -42.59
#